data_AF-A0A2N3LBA5-F1
#
_entry.id   AF-A0A2N3LBA5-F1
#
_cell.length_a   1.000
_cell.length_b   1.000
_cell.length_c   1.000
_cell.angle_alpha   90.00
_cell.angle_beta   90.00
_cell.angle_gamma   90.00
#
_symmetry.space_group_name_H-M   'P 1'
#
loop_
_entity.id
_entity.type
_entity.pdbx_description
1 polymer ?
#
loop_
_entity_poly.entity_id
_entity_poly.type
_entity_poly.pdbx_seq_one_letter_code
_entity_poly.pdbx_strand_id
1 'polypeptide(L)'
;MARPYTSLPPGAKRHLESMAENGLLSESRAASALGMPFDQFKRVVADDADSKKIWENALSIERDTLLENLWALATSGDRQAAIALLAARHGFDEKKPGSGNNVTVNFSFPAALGDDEYMKTVEAHKKMISSAEGGKDA
;
A
#
# COMPACT_ATOMS: atom_id res chain seq x y z
N MET A 1 32.14 -11.39 29.42
CA MET A 1 31.10 -11.22 28.37
C MET A 1 30.05 -10.26 28.90
N ALA A 2 29.82 -9.13 28.24
CA ALA A 2 28.75 -8.21 28.63
C ALA A 2 27.39 -8.91 28.47
N ARG A 3 26.46 -8.69 29.39
CA ARG A 3 25.13 -9.31 29.34
C ARG A 3 24.44 -8.89 28.04
N PRO A 4 23.85 -9.82 27.27
CA PRO A 4 23.11 -9.48 26.06
C PRO A 4 21.97 -8.53 26.40
N TYR A 5 21.79 -7.49 25.58
CA TYR A 5 20.64 -6.60 25.73
C TYR A 5 19.36 -7.40 25.43
N THR A 6 18.39 -7.31 26.34
CA THR A 6 17.08 -7.97 26.23
C THR A 6 15.98 -6.96 25.89
N SER A 7 16.12 -5.72 26.36
CA SER A 7 15.20 -4.61 26.10
C SER A 7 15.98 -3.31 25.90
N LEU A 8 15.32 -2.28 25.36
CA LEU A 8 15.92 -0.95 25.23
C LEU A 8 16.25 -0.35 26.60
N PRO A 9 17.33 0.45 26.72
CA PRO A 9 17.69 1.12 27.96
C PRO A 9 16.56 2.02 28.50
N PRO A 10 16.48 2.23 29.83
CA PRO A 10 15.55 3.20 30.40
C PRO A 10 15.82 4.60 29.84
N GLY A 11 14.76 5.30 29.43
CA GLY A 11 14.87 6.61 28.77
C GLY A 11 15.08 6.57 27.25
N ALA A 12 15.25 5.37 26.66
CA ALA A 12 15.39 5.22 25.21
C ALA A 12 14.20 5.82 24.44
N LYS A 13 12.98 5.66 24.97
CA LYS A 13 11.77 6.26 24.40
C LYS A 13 11.93 7.77 24.15
N ARG A 14 12.26 8.52 25.20
CA ARG A 14 12.38 9.99 25.12
C ARG A 14 13.51 10.42 24.18
N HIS A 15 14.63 9.70 24.16
CA HIS A 15 15.72 9.98 23.26
C HIS A 15 15.36 9.72 21.79
N LEU A 16 14.71 8.59 21.51
CA LEU A 16 14.28 8.24 20.14
C LEU A 16 13.19 9.19 19.64
N GLU A 17 12.23 9.56 20.47
CA GLU A 17 11.21 10.56 20.15
C GLU A 17 11.85 11.93 19.83
N SER A 18 12.79 12.40 20.66
CA SER A 18 13.49 13.66 20.40
C SER A 18 14.34 13.61 19.12
N MET A 19 14.95 12.47 18.79
CA MET A 19 15.66 12.30 17.52
C MET A 19 14.70 12.29 16.32
N ALA A 20 13.53 11.70 16.48
CA ALA A 20 12.49 11.65 15.46
C ALA A 20 11.91 13.03 15.14
N GLU A 21 11.68 13.87 16.15
CA GLU A 21 11.23 15.27 16.00
C GLU A 21 12.20 16.13 15.17
N ASN A 22 13.49 15.76 15.13
CA ASN A 22 14.49 16.45 14.35
C ASN A 22 14.70 15.83 12.94
N GLY A 23 14.00 14.75 12.60
CA GLY A 23 14.16 14.04 11.32
C GLY A 23 15.54 13.39 11.15
N LEU A 24 16.20 13.03 12.25
CA LEU A 24 17.56 12.48 12.27
C LEU A 24 17.59 11.00 12.69
N LEU A 25 16.44 10.32 12.70
CA LEU A 25 16.35 8.96 13.19
C LEU A 25 16.91 8.01 12.12
N SER A 26 17.99 7.32 12.49
CA SER A 26 18.48 6.18 11.73
C SER A 26 18.83 5.08 12.70
N GLU A 27 18.68 3.82 12.31
CA GLU A 27 18.96 2.67 13.20
C GLU A 27 20.38 2.73 13.78
N SER A 28 21.37 3.14 12.97
CA SER A 28 22.77 3.25 13.40
C SER A 28 23.00 4.42 14.37
N ARG A 29 22.36 5.57 14.14
CA ARG A 29 22.43 6.72 15.05
C ARG A 29 21.66 6.47 16.34
N ALA A 30 20.50 5.82 16.26
CA ALA A 30 19.71 5.39 17.40
C ALA A 30 20.52 4.43 18.28
N ALA A 31 21.14 3.40 17.71
CA ALA A 31 22.01 2.48 18.44
C ALA A 31 23.19 3.21 19.11
N SER A 32 23.84 4.12 18.37
CA SER A 32 24.96 4.93 18.89
C SER A 32 24.52 5.85 20.02
N ALA A 33 23.37 6.52 19.89
CA ALA A 33 22.82 7.43 20.89
C ALA A 33 22.42 6.70 22.18
N LEU A 34 21.98 5.44 22.06
CA LEU A 34 21.64 4.58 23.18
C LEU A 34 22.86 3.85 23.77
N GLY A 35 24.05 4.07 23.22
CA GLY A 35 25.29 3.43 23.69
C GLY A 35 25.33 1.92 23.47
N MET A 36 24.57 1.41 22.50
CA MET A 36 24.44 -0.01 22.24
C MET A 36 24.98 -0.41 20.85
N PRO A 37 25.54 -1.62 20.70
CA PRO A 37 25.94 -2.11 19.39
C PRO A 37 24.75 -2.23 18.43
N PHE A 38 24.97 -1.91 17.16
CA PHE A 38 23.92 -1.93 16.13
C PHE A 38 23.20 -3.28 16.03
N ASP A 39 23.95 -4.39 16.04
CA ASP A 39 23.37 -5.74 15.94
C ASP A 39 22.50 -6.08 17.16
N GLN A 40 22.87 -5.56 18.34
CA GLN A 40 22.09 -5.73 19.56
C GLN A 40 20.82 -4.89 19.52
N PHE A 41 20.89 -3.65 19.03
CA PHE A 41 19.72 -2.79 18.83
C PHE A 41 18.71 -3.46 17.89
N LYS A 42 19.16 -3.93 16.73
CA LYS A 42 18.29 -4.64 15.76
C LYS A 42 17.61 -5.84 16.37
N ARG A 43 18.37 -6.67 17.08
CA ARG A 43 17.83 -7.85 17.75
C ARG A 43 16.80 -7.47 18.82
N VAL A 44 17.10 -6.50 19.68
CA VAL A 44 16.19 -6.06 20.75
C VAL A 44 14.89 -5.51 20.18
N VAL A 45 14.95 -4.68 19.13
CA VAL A 45 13.75 -4.15 18.46
C VAL A 45 12.93 -5.26 17.79
N ALA A 46 13.56 -6.34 17.32
CA ALA A 46 12.88 -7.47 16.71
C ALA A 46 12.25 -8.41 17.75
N ASP A 47 12.96 -8.70 18.84
CA ASP A 47 12.61 -9.76 19.79
C ASP A 47 11.70 -9.26 20.94
N ASP A 48 11.82 -7.98 21.35
CA ASP A 48 11.03 -7.39 22.43
C ASP A 48 9.88 -6.53 21.90
N ALA A 49 8.65 -6.93 22.20
CA ALA A 49 7.44 -6.27 21.71
C ALA A 49 7.30 -4.83 22.20
N ASP A 50 7.77 -4.51 23.41
CA ASP A 50 7.67 -3.15 23.95
C ASP A 50 8.73 -2.23 23.34
N SER A 51 9.96 -2.73 23.16
CA SER A 51 11.00 -2.04 22.40
C SER A 51 10.58 -1.77 20.95
N LYS A 52 9.91 -2.74 20.31
CA LYS A 52 9.34 -2.58 18.97
C LYS A 52 8.31 -1.45 18.90
N LYS A 53 7.37 -1.39 19.83
CA LYS A 53 6.36 -0.31 19.88
C LYS A 53 7.00 1.06 20.04
N ILE A 54 8.02 1.17 20.90
CA ILE A 54 8.75 2.43 21.09
C ILE A 54 9.41 2.87 19.77
N TRP A 55 10.04 1.93 19.07
CA TRP A 55 10.67 2.20 17.78
C TRP A 55 9.67 2.60 16.70
N GLU A 56 8.54 1.89 16.58
CA GLU A 56 7.47 2.20 15.62
C GLU A 56 6.82 3.56 15.89
N ASN A 57 6.63 3.93 17.16
CA ASN A 57 6.16 5.26 17.55
C ASN A 57 7.15 6.34 17.12
N ALA A 58 8.46 6.15 17.38
CA ALA A 58 9.48 7.10 16.95
C ALA A 58 9.52 7.25 15.42
N LEU A 59 9.42 6.15 14.67
CA LEU A 59 9.33 6.18 13.20
C LEU A 59 8.09 6.92 12.70
N SER A 60 6.96 6.79 13.40
CA SER A 60 5.72 7.50 13.05
C SER A 60 5.89 9.02 13.21
N ILE A 61 6.48 9.46 14.33
CA ILE A 61 6.79 10.87 14.59
C ILE A 61 7.75 11.43 13.53
N GLU A 62 8.80 10.68 13.20
CA GLU A 62 9.76 11.10 12.18
C GLU A 62 9.07 11.24 10.83
N ARG A 63 8.27 10.25 10.43
CA ARG A 63 7.56 10.29 9.15
C ARG A 63 6.67 11.52 9.06
N ASP A 64 5.92 11.82 10.12
CA ASP A 64 5.01 12.97 10.14
C ASP A 64 5.80 14.29 10.08
N THR A 65 6.92 14.39 10.79
CA THR A 65 7.85 15.55 10.74
C THR A 65 8.45 15.74 9.34
N LEU A 66 8.93 14.66 8.71
CA LEU A 66 9.49 14.72 7.36
C LEU A 66 8.44 15.12 6.32
N LEU A 67 7.20 14.66 6.48
CA LEU A 67 6.09 15.05 5.62
C LEU A 67 5.71 16.53 5.79
N GLU A 68 5.72 17.04 7.01
CA GLU A 68 5.49 18.47 7.28
C GLU A 68 6.58 19.35 6.64
N ASN A 69 7.85 18.99 6.83
CA ASN A 69 8.98 19.67 6.21
C ASN A 69 8.90 19.62 4.67
N LEU A 70 8.53 18.46 4.11
CA LEU A 70 8.35 18.31 2.67
C LEU A 70 7.20 19.18 2.14
N TRP A 71 6.11 19.29 2.90
CA TRP A 71 4.98 20.16 2.55
C TRP A 71 5.34 21.64 2.62
N ALA A 72 6.11 22.05 3.63
CA ALA A 72 6.65 23.41 3.72
C ALA A 72 7.55 23.74 2.52
N LEU A 73 8.41 22.81 2.10
CA LEU A 73 9.24 22.98 0.90
C LEU A 73 8.40 23.07 -0.38
N ALA A 74 7.40 22.21 -0.53
CA ALA A 74 6.52 22.24 -1.70
C ALA A 74 5.73 23.56 -1.80
N THR A 75 5.23 24.08 -0.68
CA THR A 75 4.54 25.38 -0.64
C THR A 75 5.49 26.56 -0.89
N SER A 76 6.77 26.43 -0.54
CA SER A 76 7.80 27.42 -0.86
C SER A 76 8.18 27.48 -2.36
N GLY A 77 7.66 26.56 -3.17
CA GLY A 77 7.86 26.53 -4.62
C GLY A 77 8.89 25.51 -5.12
N ASP A 78 9.38 24.61 -4.26
CA ASP A 78 10.25 23.52 -4.71
C ASP A 78 9.44 22.48 -5.51
N ARG A 79 9.75 22.39 -6.81
CA ARG A 79 9.10 21.46 -7.74
C ARG A 79 9.36 19.99 -7.37
N GLN A 80 10.55 19.65 -6.86
CA GLN A 80 10.86 18.26 -6.51
C GLN A 80 10.06 17.81 -5.29
N ALA A 81 9.91 18.68 -4.29
CA ALA A 81 9.06 18.41 -3.14
C ALA A 81 7.58 18.23 -3.53
N ALA A 82 7.08 19.05 -4.46
CA ALA A 82 5.71 18.92 -4.98
C ALA A 82 5.50 17.59 -5.73
N ILE A 83 6.45 17.18 -6.57
CA ILE A 83 6.41 15.88 -7.27
C ILE A 83 6.45 14.72 -6.27
N ALA A 84 7.33 14.79 -5.26
CA ALA A 84 7.45 13.76 -4.23
C ALA A 84 6.14 13.58 -3.43
N LEU A 85 5.47 14.68 -3.07
CA LEU A 85 4.15 14.63 -2.43
C LEU A 85 3.07 14.04 -3.35
N LEU A 86 3.09 14.40 -4.63
CA LEU A 86 2.16 13.85 -5.62
C LEU A 86 2.36 12.34 -5.76
N ALA A 87 3.60 11.88 -5.83
CA ALA A 87 3.95 10.47 -5.89
C ALA A 87 3.49 9.72 -4.63
N ALA A 88 3.79 10.27 -3.45
CA ALA A 88 3.46 9.63 -2.17
C ALA A 88 1.95 9.53 -1.90
N ARG A 89 1.15 10.54 -2.29
CA ARG A 89 -0.29 10.58 -2.00
C ARG A 89 -1.17 10.04 -3.12
N HIS A 90 -0.77 10.25 -4.36
CA HIS A 90 -1.60 9.99 -5.53
C HIS A 90 -1.03 8.91 -6.45
N GLY A 91 0.10 8.28 -6.06
CA GLY A 91 0.74 7.26 -6.88
C GLY A 91 1.24 7.80 -8.22
N PHE A 92 1.56 9.10 -8.28
CA PHE A 92 2.09 9.73 -9.48
C PHE A 92 3.47 9.17 -9.80
N ASP A 93 3.62 8.64 -11.01
CA ASP A 93 4.89 8.19 -11.57
C ASP A 93 5.14 8.99 -12.86
N GLU A 94 6.21 9.78 -12.92
CA GLU A 94 6.57 10.55 -14.12
C GLU A 94 6.88 9.64 -15.32
N LYS A 95 7.32 8.40 -15.08
CA LYS A 95 7.70 7.45 -16.13
C LYS A 95 6.53 6.59 -16.60
N LYS A 96 5.42 6.56 -15.86
CA LYS A 96 4.23 5.78 -16.19
C LYS A 96 2.99 6.62 -15.93
N PRO A 97 2.25 7.07 -16.97
CA PRO A 97 1.00 7.76 -16.75
C PRO A 97 -0.01 6.82 -16.04
N GLY A 98 -0.22 7.07 -14.75
CA GLY A 98 -1.36 6.63 -13.93
C GLY A 98 -1.75 5.16 -13.98
N SER A 99 -1.13 4.33 -13.13
CA SER A 99 -1.74 3.09 -12.64
C SER A 99 -2.57 3.39 -11.37
N GLY A 100 -3.55 4.29 -11.49
CA GLY A 100 -4.66 4.34 -10.53
C GLY A 100 -5.41 3.01 -10.60
N ASN A 101 -6.02 2.57 -9.49
CA ASN A 101 -6.85 1.35 -9.43
C ASN A 101 -7.99 1.42 -10.47
N ASN A 102 -7.69 1.04 -11.72
CA ASN A 102 -8.67 0.96 -12.78
C ASN A 102 -9.44 -0.33 -12.54
N VAL A 103 -10.68 -0.20 -12.08
CA VAL A 103 -11.63 -1.32 -12.09
C VAL A 103 -11.90 -1.65 -13.55
N THR A 104 -11.24 -2.69 -14.04
CA THR A 104 -11.46 -3.22 -15.39
C THR A 104 -12.77 -3.99 -15.41
N VAL A 105 -13.85 -3.35 -15.87
CA VAL A 105 -15.11 -4.02 -16.16
C VAL A 105 -15.00 -4.64 -17.57
N ASN A 106 -14.82 -5.96 -17.64
CA ASN A 106 -14.77 -6.67 -18.91
C ASN A 106 -16.18 -7.06 -19.35
N PHE A 107 -16.69 -6.44 -20.42
CA PHE A 107 -17.93 -6.86 -21.06
C PHE A 107 -17.60 -7.91 -22.13
N SER A 108 -17.77 -9.19 -21.79
CA SER A 108 -17.70 -10.27 -22.77
C SER A 108 -19.01 -10.32 -23.55
N PHE A 109 -19.04 -9.67 -24.71
CA PHE A 109 -20.10 -9.92 -25.68
C PHE A 109 -19.89 -11.29 -26.32
N PRO A 110 -20.93 -12.15 -26.41
CA PRO A 110 -20.87 -13.34 -27.25
C PRO A 110 -20.55 -12.91 -28.68
N ALA A 111 -19.76 -13.73 -29.40
CA ALA A 111 -19.50 -13.49 -30.81
C ALA A 111 -20.84 -13.34 -31.56
N ALA A 112 -20.91 -12.35 -32.45
CA ALA A 112 -22.07 -12.23 -33.33
C ALA A 112 -22.28 -13.57 -34.03
N LEU A 113 -23.46 -14.19 -33.83
CA LEU A 113 -23.81 -15.43 -34.51
C LEU A 113 -23.72 -15.16 -36.02
N GLY A 114 -22.98 -16.00 -36.75
CA GLY A 114 -23.03 -15.98 -38.21
C GLY A 114 -24.43 -16.34 -38.70
N ASP A 115 -24.82 -15.85 -39.87
CA ASP A 115 -26.18 -16.02 -40.43
C ASP A 115 -26.67 -17.48 -40.38
N ASP A 116 -25.78 -18.44 -40.66
CA ASP A 116 -26.09 -19.88 -40.66
C ASP A 116 -26.42 -20.43 -39.25
N GLU A 117 -25.81 -19.86 -38.22
CA GLU A 117 -26.00 -20.27 -36.83
C GLU A 117 -27.24 -19.60 -36.23
N TYR A 118 -27.53 -18.35 -36.65
CA TYR A 118 -28.78 -17.67 -36.35
C TYR A 118 -30.00 -18.45 -36.88
N MET A 119 -29.96 -18.92 -38.12
CA MET A 119 -31.08 -19.70 -38.69
C MET A 119 -31.34 -21.01 -37.93
N LYS A 120 -30.30 -21.69 -37.46
CA LYS A 120 -30.45 -22.89 -36.61
C LYS A 120 -31.12 -22.58 -35.27
N THR A 121 -30.78 -21.44 -34.65
CA THR A 121 -31.44 -21.02 -33.40
C THR A 121 -32.90 -20.64 -33.61
N VAL A 122 -33.25 -20.01 -34.73
CA VAL A 122 -34.63 -19.68 -35.08
C VAL A 122 -35.45 -20.94 -35.36
N GLU A 123 -34.91 -21.92 -36.08
CA GLU A 123 -35.57 -23.20 -36.32
C GLU A 123 -35.77 -24.01 -35.04
N ALA A 124 -34.77 -24.02 -34.15
CA ALA A 124 -34.89 -24.64 -32.82
C ALA A 124 -35.98 -23.97 -31.98
N HIS A 125 -36.06 -22.63 -32.01
CA HIS A 125 -37.08 -21.87 -31.29
C HIS A 125 -38.48 -22.10 -31.88
N LYS A 126 -38.61 -22.18 -33.22
CA LYS A 126 -39.87 -22.49 -33.90
C LYS A 126 -40.36 -23.90 -33.58
N LYS A 127 -39.45 -24.87 -33.49
CA LYS A 127 -39.77 -26.26 -33.10
C LYS A 127 -40.22 -26.34 -31.63
N MET A 128 -39.64 -25.53 -30.73
CA MET A 128 -40.10 -25.43 -29.34
C MET A 128 -41.48 -24.78 -29.21
N ILE A 129 -41.78 -23.75 -30.00
CA ILE A 129 -43.11 -23.12 -30.01
C ILE A 129 -44.16 -24.08 -30.60
N SER A 130 -43.87 -24.77 -31.71
CA SER A 130 -44.85 -25.66 -32.35
C SER A 130 -45.11 -26.95 -31.57
N SER A 131 -44.16 -27.39 -30.73
CA SER A 131 -44.37 -28.53 -29.82
C SER A 131 -45.07 -28.15 -28.52
N ALA A 132 -45.16 -26.85 -28.20
CA ALA A 132 -45.95 -26.33 -27.09
C ALA A 132 -47.44 -26.09 -27.46
N GLU A 133 -47.77 -25.95 -28.75
CA GLU A 133 -49.14 -25.70 -29.23
C GLU A 133 -49.92 -26.96 -29.64
N GLY A 134 -49.29 -28.14 -29.68
CA GLY A 134 -49.95 -29.44 -30.00
C GLY A 134 -50.54 -30.18 -28.80
N GLY A 135 -50.67 -29.54 -27.63
CA GLY A 135 -51.09 -30.16 -26.35
C GLY A 135 -52.38 -29.59 -25.75
N LYS A 136 -53.22 -28.92 -26.56
CA LYS A 136 -54.58 -28.52 -26.19
C LYS A 136 -55.49 -28.90 -27.35
N ASP A 137 -56.00 -30.13 -27.34
CA ASP A 137 -57.32 -30.53 -27.84
C ASP A 137 -57.52 -32.02 -27.46
N ALA A 138 -58.27 -32.21 -26.37
CA ALA A 138 -59.08 -33.38 -26.09
C ALA A 138 -60.50 -33.08 -26.55
#